data_AF-A0AAV4JDZ3-F1
#
_entry.id   AF-A0AAV4JDZ3-F1
#
_cell.length_a   1.000
_cell.length_b   1.000
_cell.length_c   1.000
_cell.angle_alpha   90.00
_cell.angle_beta   90.00
_cell.angle_gamma   90.00
#
_symmetry.space_group_name_H-M   'P 1'
#
loop_
_entity.id
_entity.type
_entity.pdbx_description
1 polymer ?
#
loop_
_entity_poly.entity_id
_entity_poly.type
_entity_poly.pdbx_seq_one_letter_code
_entity_poly.pdbx_strand_id
1 'polypeptide(L)'
;MTTLTDTTIASTATDNNNVKPMSEIIPTSSVQSPTTQRTPVPQGPKHKLITEADVQVCRLNHTRTIVSKIMNSRYLRRWESHKIVLDDNEMRSATPIGFMELAVPYSSIEDVHIVSRWDAGHKFCLRITIQDGSVLLQAKNAYIRDQWLHSIQWKRHIFRSERLLKNARRPEILVKEIKSLIDVSLVTPIQDASVYRFPLDLVSDLLQENDEFLSKEFQETIIIALTPLLEKNHPTQEICDFFSKHCKDSPRSTLVIELFTPVVHRILKHNTDFGKYPRMRYFVQEYIQALNCQNDGLKVVTSLVKSMHGPGSTCPHPRVLPNLVAVCLAAIYNCYEERKHSSMENVNSDDFDQVEWENKLLCYVSMMETMSEFDDWRYILGSLLQPIPFPDDAIADSLFTSRMKVTIHNVSSDETCGVHQTLLGIREGKEGWFHLYCPGGIACDDDGQLWGVM
;
A
#
# COMPACT_ATOMS: atom_id res chain seq x y z
N MET A 1 -16.43 68.32 21.19
CA MET A 1 -16.00 69.61 21.75
C MET A 1 -14.90 69.34 22.75
N THR A 2 -13.74 69.91 22.47
CA THR A 2 -12.58 70.15 23.32
C THR A 2 -12.89 70.20 24.81
N THR A 3 -12.06 69.53 25.63
CA THR A 3 -11.12 70.24 26.53
C THR A 3 -10.15 69.26 27.20
N LEU A 4 -8.86 69.50 26.92
CA LEU A 4 -7.70 69.26 27.78
C LEU A 4 -7.92 69.97 29.13
N THR A 5 -7.32 69.58 30.26
CA THR A 5 -5.93 69.91 30.69
C THR A 5 -5.73 69.31 32.09
N ASP A 6 -4.71 68.47 32.32
CA ASP A 6 -3.33 68.81 32.78
C ASP A 6 -3.22 68.89 34.33
N THR A 7 -2.53 67.94 34.98
CA THR A 7 -1.12 67.96 35.48
C THR A 7 -1.12 68.08 37.02
N THR A 8 -0.38 67.29 37.81
CA THR A 8 1.06 67.45 38.08
C THR A 8 1.60 66.32 39.01
N ILE A 9 2.66 65.61 38.59
CA ILE A 9 4.07 65.58 39.09
C ILE A 9 4.27 65.66 40.64
N ALA A 10 5.09 64.90 41.40
CA ALA A 10 6.42 64.26 41.22
C ALA A 10 6.66 63.20 42.35
N SER A 11 7.18 61.99 42.08
CA SER A 11 8.59 61.54 42.11
C SER A 11 9.28 61.40 43.47
N THR A 12 9.71 60.17 43.82
CA THR A 12 10.99 59.91 44.51
C THR A 12 11.56 58.56 44.01
N ALA A 13 12.87 58.57 43.74
CA ALA A 13 13.66 57.50 43.14
C ALA A 13 14.38 56.67 44.21
N THR A 14 14.74 55.42 43.91
CA THR A 14 16.15 54.97 43.85
C THR A 14 16.30 53.53 43.32
N ASP A 15 17.42 53.33 42.65
CA ASP A 15 17.88 52.23 41.78
C ASP A 15 18.08 50.87 42.47
N ASN A 16 17.97 49.75 41.73
CA ASN A 16 19.13 49.10 41.08
C ASN A 16 18.82 47.67 40.55
N ASN A 17 19.35 47.42 39.34
CA ASN A 17 19.90 46.15 38.81
C ASN A 17 19.06 44.86 38.87
N ASN A 18 18.62 44.37 37.68
CA ASN A 18 19.16 43.08 37.22
C ASN A 18 19.04 42.87 35.70
N VAL A 19 20.13 42.34 35.16
CA VAL A 19 20.45 42.10 33.75
C VAL A 19 19.75 40.85 33.23
N LYS A 20 19.13 40.92 32.05
CA LYS A 20 18.65 39.75 31.28
C LYS A 20 19.77 39.23 30.37
N PRO A 21 20.03 37.91 30.30
CA PRO A 21 20.73 37.32 29.17
C PRO A 21 19.73 36.85 28.11
N MET A 22 20.12 37.13 26.88
CA MET A 22 19.48 36.79 25.61
C MET A 22 19.96 35.38 25.22
N SER A 23 19.03 34.44 25.01
CA SER A 23 19.32 33.15 24.38
C SER A 23 18.65 33.12 23.01
N GLU A 24 19.47 33.27 21.97
CA GLU A 24 19.10 33.03 20.58
C GLU A 24 18.79 31.54 20.39
N ILE A 25 17.55 31.25 19.96
CA ILE A 25 17.16 29.96 19.39
C ILE A 25 16.81 30.23 17.93
N ILE A 26 17.65 29.74 17.03
CA ILE A 26 17.40 29.70 15.60
C ILE A 26 16.39 28.56 15.34
N PRO A 27 15.19 28.81 14.79
CA PRO A 27 14.25 27.74 14.49
C PRO A 27 14.65 27.02 13.20
N THR A 28 14.88 25.71 13.31
CA THR A 28 15.02 24.76 12.20
C THR A 28 13.76 24.73 11.35
N SER A 29 13.93 24.94 10.04
CA SER A 29 12.88 24.89 9.03
C SER A 29 12.24 23.51 8.92
N SER A 30 11.00 23.36 9.37
CA SER A 30 10.16 22.21 9.05
C SER A 30 9.76 22.27 7.58
N VAL A 31 10.23 21.31 6.78
CA VAL A 31 9.72 21.06 5.43
C VAL A 31 8.29 20.56 5.55
N GLN A 32 7.32 21.47 5.41
CA GLN A 32 5.92 21.14 5.25
C GLN A 32 5.69 20.70 3.80
N SER A 33 5.22 19.48 3.62
CA SER A 33 4.73 18.96 2.36
C SER A 33 3.61 19.87 1.81
N PRO A 34 3.62 20.25 0.52
CA PRO A 34 2.55 21.05 -0.05
C PRO A 34 1.29 20.19 -0.18
N THR A 35 0.47 20.20 0.86
CA THR A 35 -0.87 19.63 0.82
C THR A 35 -1.72 20.58 -0.03
N THR A 36 -1.76 20.37 -1.34
CA THR A 36 -2.80 20.96 -2.18
C THR A 36 -4.11 20.28 -1.79
N GLN A 37 -4.77 20.80 -0.75
CA GLN A 37 -6.16 20.47 -0.45
C GLN A 37 -7.02 20.95 -1.63
N ARG A 38 -7.15 20.12 -2.65
CA ARG A 38 -8.26 20.20 -3.59
C ARG A 38 -9.51 19.97 -2.75
N THR A 39 -10.36 20.99 -2.69
CA THR A 39 -11.72 20.86 -2.13
C THR A 39 -12.39 19.61 -2.70
N PRO A 40 -12.96 18.71 -1.87
CA PRO A 40 -13.61 17.52 -2.39
C PRO A 40 -14.78 17.94 -3.27
N VAL A 41 -14.75 17.54 -4.54
CA VAL A 41 -15.92 17.60 -5.42
C VAL A 41 -17.06 16.87 -4.70
N PRO A 42 -18.29 17.40 -4.63
CA PRO A 42 -19.40 16.73 -3.95
C PRO A 42 -19.56 15.32 -4.56
N GLN A 43 -19.15 14.29 -3.80
CA GLN A 43 -19.39 12.91 -4.20
C GLN A 43 -20.90 12.70 -4.13
N GLY A 44 -21.51 12.44 -5.29
CA GLY A 44 -22.93 12.11 -5.39
C GLY A 44 -23.31 10.86 -4.58
N PRO A 45 -24.56 10.40 -4.71
CA PRO A 45 -25.05 9.22 -4.01
C PRO A 45 -24.13 8.01 -4.24
N LYS A 46 -23.81 7.30 -3.16
CA LYS A 46 -22.96 6.11 -3.17
C LYS A 46 -23.79 4.85 -3.34
N HIS A 47 -23.37 3.97 -4.24
CA HIS A 47 -24.14 2.80 -4.68
C HIS A 47 -23.41 1.49 -4.38
N LYS A 48 -24.12 0.47 -3.88
CA LYS A 48 -23.54 -0.87 -3.77
C LYS A 48 -23.48 -1.53 -5.15
N LEU A 49 -22.41 -2.28 -5.43
CA LEU A 49 -22.34 -3.10 -6.64
C LEU A 49 -23.40 -4.20 -6.60
N ILE A 50 -24.26 -4.25 -7.62
CA ILE A 50 -25.21 -5.35 -7.80
C ILE A 50 -24.48 -6.48 -8.53
N THR A 51 -24.42 -7.65 -7.90
CA THR A 51 -23.97 -8.89 -8.54
C THR A 51 -25.16 -9.74 -8.97
N GLU A 52 -26.21 -9.77 -8.15
CA GLU A 52 -27.46 -10.46 -8.44
C GLU A 52 -28.62 -9.77 -7.71
N ALA A 53 -29.75 -9.55 -8.39
CA ALA A 53 -30.96 -9.02 -7.78
C ALA A 53 -32.23 -9.24 -8.62
N ASP A 54 -33.39 -9.23 -7.96
CA ASP A 54 -34.70 -9.28 -8.61
C ASP A 54 -35.06 -7.93 -9.25
N VAL A 55 -35.55 -7.96 -10.49
CA VAL A 55 -35.94 -6.77 -11.26
C VAL A 55 -37.02 -7.11 -12.30
N GLN A 56 -37.87 -6.13 -12.61
CA GLN A 56 -38.83 -6.28 -13.71
C GLN A 56 -38.15 -5.96 -15.04
N VAL A 57 -38.34 -6.81 -16.03
CA VAL A 57 -37.71 -6.70 -17.35
C VAL A 57 -38.76 -6.56 -18.44
N CYS A 58 -38.49 -5.69 -19.41
CA CYS A 58 -39.25 -5.60 -20.65
C CYS A 58 -38.27 -5.56 -21.83
N ARG A 59 -38.49 -6.36 -22.87
CA ARG A 59 -37.66 -6.35 -24.09
C ARG A 59 -38.43 -5.73 -25.25
N LEU A 60 -37.75 -4.88 -26.00
CA LEU A 60 -38.25 -4.21 -27.19
C LEU A 60 -37.38 -4.60 -28.38
N ASN A 61 -37.99 -5.15 -29.42
CA ASN A 61 -37.25 -5.52 -30.63
C ASN A 61 -37.34 -4.38 -31.65
N HIS A 62 -36.21 -3.84 -32.12
CA HIS A 62 -36.22 -2.74 -33.09
C HIS A 62 -36.42 -3.19 -34.55
N THR A 63 -36.81 -4.44 -34.79
CA THR A 63 -37.09 -4.93 -36.13
C THR A 63 -38.17 -4.08 -36.80
N ARG A 64 -38.03 -3.80 -38.11
CA ARG A 64 -38.88 -2.85 -38.87
C ARG A 64 -40.21 -3.45 -39.35
N THR A 65 -40.66 -4.58 -38.80
CA THR A 65 -41.92 -5.19 -39.23
C THR A 65 -43.14 -4.46 -38.63
N ILE A 66 -44.29 -4.52 -39.29
CA ILE A 66 -45.53 -3.91 -38.76
C ILE A 66 -45.94 -4.59 -37.44
N VAL A 67 -45.72 -5.90 -37.34
CA VAL A 67 -46.02 -6.70 -36.13
C VAL A 67 -45.15 -6.27 -34.95
N SER A 68 -43.85 -6.07 -35.13
CA SER A 68 -42.98 -5.56 -34.06
C SER A 68 -43.35 -4.15 -33.63
N LYS A 69 -43.78 -3.27 -34.55
CA LYS A 69 -44.30 -1.93 -34.20
C LYS A 69 -45.57 -2.02 -33.34
N ILE A 70 -46.46 -2.97 -33.62
CA ILE A 70 -47.69 -3.21 -32.85
C ILE A 70 -47.36 -3.83 -31.48
N MET A 71 -46.48 -4.83 -31.41
CA MET A 71 -46.07 -5.45 -30.15
C MET A 71 -45.28 -4.51 -29.24
N ASN A 72 -44.48 -3.61 -29.84
CA ASN A 72 -43.79 -2.54 -29.11
C ASN A 72 -44.72 -1.35 -28.79
N SER A 73 -46.00 -1.40 -29.16
CA SER A 73 -46.98 -0.41 -28.76
C SER A 73 -47.14 -0.41 -27.24
N ARG A 74 -47.34 0.77 -26.67
CA ARG A 74 -47.54 0.99 -25.22
C ARG A 74 -48.54 0.02 -24.59
N TYR A 75 -49.56 -0.39 -25.33
CA TYR A 75 -50.68 -1.19 -24.83
C TYR A 75 -50.45 -2.71 -24.83
N LEU A 76 -49.42 -3.21 -25.52
CA LEU A 76 -49.13 -4.65 -25.65
C LEU A 76 -47.80 -5.07 -25.03
N ARG A 77 -47.04 -4.12 -24.47
CA ARG A 77 -45.79 -4.39 -23.75
C ARG A 77 -46.06 -5.19 -22.49
N ARG A 78 -45.26 -6.23 -22.26
CA ARG A 78 -45.29 -7.05 -21.04
C ARG A 78 -44.06 -6.76 -20.20
N TRP A 79 -44.20 -6.98 -18.90
CA TRP A 79 -43.10 -6.97 -17.93
C TRP A 79 -43.02 -8.33 -17.27
N GLU A 80 -41.81 -8.85 -17.15
CA GLU A 80 -41.53 -10.16 -16.57
C GLU A 80 -40.61 -10.00 -15.36
N SER A 81 -40.83 -10.82 -14.32
CA SER A 81 -40.00 -10.81 -13.13
C SER A 81 -38.79 -11.70 -13.34
N HIS A 82 -37.59 -11.15 -13.22
CA HIS A 82 -36.35 -11.91 -13.35
C HIS A 82 -35.43 -11.65 -12.16
N LYS A 83 -34.68 -12.69 -11.79
CA LYS A 83 -33.48 -12.54 -10.95
C LYS A 83 -32.29 -12.43 -11.88
N ILE A 84 -31.79 -11.21 -12.08
CA ILE A 84 -30.67 -10.95 -12.99
C ILE A 84 -29.35 -11.11 -12.24
N VAL A 85 -28.42 -11.83 -12.85
CA VAL A 85 -27.02 -11.99 -12.45
C VAL A 85 -26.14 -11.18 -13.41
N LEU A 86 -25.30 -10.31 -12.86
CA LEU A 86 -24.23 -9.62 -13.59
C LEU A 86 -22.95 -10.45 -13.49
N ASP A 87 -22.77 -11.34 -14.47
CA ASP A 87 -21.64 -12.27 -14.56
C ASP A 87 -20.37 -11.54 -15.07
N ASP A 88 -19.35 -12.27 -15.50
CA ASP A 88 -18.10 -11.67 -15.99
C ASP A 88 -18.19 -11.17 -17.44
N ASN A 89 -18.93 -11.89 -18.29
CA ASN A 89 -19.02 -11.59 -19.73
C ASN A 89 -20.41 -11.12 -20.19
N GLU A 90 -21.44 -11.32 -19.36
CA GLU A 90 -22.83 -11.13 -19.76
C GLU A 90 -23.77 -10.85 -18.58
N MET A 91 -24.93 -10.30 -18.91
CA MET A 91 -26.07 -10.17 -18.00
C MET A 91 -27.06 -11.30 -18.31
N ARG A 92 -27.32 -12.18 -17.34
CA ARG A 92 -28.21 -13.33 -17.52
C ARG A 92 -29.29 -13.40 -16.45
N SER A 93 -30.39 -14.09 -16.75
CA SER A 93 -31.42 -14.40 -15.75
C SER A 93 -31.10 -15.74 -15.08
N ALA A 94 -31.20 -15.83 -13.75
CA ALA A 94 -31.14 -17.11 -13.03
C ALA A 94 -32.33 -18.02 -13.37
N THR A 95 -33.40 -17.45 -13.93
CA THR A 95 -34.54 -18.15 -14.55
C THR A 95 -34.57 -17.80 -16.04
N PRO A 96 -33.81 -18.50 -16.90
CA PRO A 96 -33.64 -18.15 -18.32
C PRO A 96 -34.88 -18.56 -19.13
N ILE A 97 -35.92 -17.74 -19.03
CA ILE A 97 -37.19 -17.88 -19.76
C ILE A 97 -37.62 -16.52 -20.29
N GLY A 98 -38.57 -16.49 -21.22
CA GLY A 98 -39.20 -15.24 -21.68
C GLY A 98 -38.20 -14.23 -22.25
N PHE A 99 -38.27 -12.97 -21.81
CA PHE A 99 -37.45 -11.87 -22.34
C PHE A 99 -35.96 -11.99 -22.07
N MET A 100 -35.59 -12.80 -21.07
CA MET A 100 -34.20 -13.11 -20.70
C MET A 100 -33.90 -14.62 -20.85
N GLU A 101 -34.52 -15.29 -21.82
CA GLU A 101 -34.18 -16.68 -22.20
C GLU A 101 -32.71 -16.79 -22.63
N LEU A 102 -32.25 -15.80 -23.39
CA LEU A 102 -30.84 -15.63 -23.76
C LEU A 102 -30.22 -14.53 -22.91
N ALA A 103 -28.98 -14.76 -22.46
CA ALA A 103 -28.18 -13.74 -21.82
C ALA A 103 -27.86 -12.59 -22.78
N VAL A 104 -27.55 -11.43 -22.21
CA VAL A 104 -27.13 -10.23 -22.94
C VAL A 104 -25.62 -10.06 -22.74
N PRO A 105 -24.79 -10.40 -23.74
CA PRO A 105 -23.34 -10.23 -23.65
C PRO A 105 -22.97 -8.76 -23.49
N TYR A 106 -21.99 -8.44 -22.64
CA TYR A 106 -21.53 -7.06 -22.48
C TYR A 106 -20.99 -6.44 -23.77
N SER A 107 -20.46 -7.27 -24.68
CA SER A 107 -20.05 -6.86 -26.03
C SER A 107 -21.20 -6.41 -26.93
N SER A 108 -22.44 -6.83 -26.64
CA SER A 108 -23.63 -6.45 -27.42
C SER A 108 -24.28 -5.15 -26.94
N ILE A 109 -23.93 -4.68 -25.74
CA ILE A 109 -24.47 -3.45 -25.16
C ILE A 109 -23.82 -2.25 -25.82
N GLU A 110 -24.65 -1.42 -26.46
CA GLU A 110 -24.23 -0.18 -27.10
C GLU A 110 -24.26 0.98 -26.10
N ASP A 111 -25.34 1.10 -25.34
CA ASP A 111 -25.56 2.20 -24.40
C ASP A 111 -26.44 1.80 -23.21
N VAL A 112 -26.27 2.50 -22.08
CA VAL A 112 -27.03 2.28 -20.84
C VAL A 112 -27.39 3.63 -20.23
N HIS A 113 -28.68 3.97 -20.21
CA HIS A 113 -29.15 5.28 -19.74
C HIS A 113 -30.49 5.22 -18.98
N ILE A 114 -30.70 6.20 -18.10
CA ILE A 114 -31.93 6.36 -17.34
C ILE A 114 -33.05 6.82 -18.27
N VAL A 115 -34.23 6.23 -18.13
CA VAL A 115 -35.44 6.74 -18.75
C VAL A 115 -36.20 7.57 -17.73
N SER A 116 -36.25 8.89 -17.96
CA SER A 116 -36.89 9.86 -17.07
C SER A 116 -38.42 9.72 -17.02
N ARG A 117 -39.07 9.38 -18.14
CA ARG A 117 -40.50 9.00 -18.19
C ARG A 117 -40.70 7.93 -19.24
N TRP A 118 -41.00 6.71 -18.80
CA TRP A 118 -41.38 5.63 -19.71
C TRP A 118 -42.90 5.67 -19.95
N ASP A 119 -43.71 5.25 -18.96
CA ASP A 119 -45.16 5.17 -19.08
C ASP A 119 -45.92 5.57 -17.80
N ALA A 120 -47.24 5.82 -17.92
CA ALA A 120 -48.10 6.10 -16.78
C ALA A 120 -48.14 4.86 -15.85
N GLY A 121 -47.53 4.96 -14.67
CA GLY A 121 -47.42 3.87 -13.70
C GLY A 121 -46.03 3.23 -13.60
N HIS A 122 -45.19 3.34 -14.64
CA HIS A 122 -43.83 2.81 -14.62
C HIS A 122 -42.81 3.93 -14.41
N LYS A 123 -42.28 3.99 -13.18
CA LYS A 123 -41.22 4.91 -12.77
C LYS A 123 -39.91 4.16 -12.58
N PHE A 124 -38.80 4.90 -12.58
CA PHE A 124 -37.47 4.38 -12.27
C PHE A 124 -36.96 3.30 -13.23
N CYS A 125 -37.13 3.55 -14.54
CA CYS A 125 -36.68 2.64 -15.58
C CYS A 125 -35.26 2.97 -16.06
N LEU A 126 -34.51 1.93 -16.39
CA LEU A 126 -33.22 1.97 -17.06
C LEU A 126 -33.36 1.30 -18.43
N ARG A 127 -32.75 1.87 -19.47
CA ARG A 127 -32.69 1.26 -20.81
C ARG A 127 -31.27 0.81 -21.13
N ILE A 128 -31.17 -0.41 -21.62
CA ILE A 128 -29.96 -1.03 -22.14
C ILE A 128 -30.19 -1.22 -23.63
N THR A 129 -29.44 -0.50 -24.46
CA THR A 129 -29.52 -0.60 -25.92
C THR A 129 -28.60 -1.70 -26.41
N ILE A 130 -29.13 -2.58 -27.25
CA ILE A 130 -28.43 -3.70 -27.90
C ILE A 130 -28.72 -3.68 -29.40
N GLN A 131 -27.89 -4.37 -30.20
CA GLN A 131 -27.96 -4.31 -31.68
C GLN A 131 -29.36 -4.59 -32.27
N ASP A 132 -30.10 -5.53 -31.67
CA ASP A 132 -31.43 -5.96 -32.13
C ASP A 132 -32.60 -5.26 -31.43
N GLY A 133 -32.34 -4.36 -30.46
CA GLY A 133 -33.41 -3.84 -29.63
C GLY A 133 -33.00 -3.09 -28.37
N SER A 134 -33.80 -3.24 -27.34
CA SER A 134 -33.52 -2.68 -26.01
C SER A 134 -34.11 -3.56 -24.91
N VAL A 135 -33.37 -3.67 -23.82
CA VAL A 135 -33.83 -4.28 -22.58
C VAL A 135 -34.06 -3.16 -21.57
N LEU A 136 -35.25 -3.12 -21.00
CA LEU A 136 -35.65 -2.17 -19.97
C LEU A 136 -35.69 -2.87 -18.63
N LEU A 137 -35.06 -2.26 -17.63
CA LEU A 137 -35.14 -2.69 -16.24
C LEU A 137 -35.97 -1.68 -15.47
N GLN A 138 -36.98 -2.14 -14.73
CA GLN A 138 -37.75 -1.31 -13.81
C GLN A 138 -37.36 -1.64 -12.37
N ALA A 139 -36.77 -0.65 -11.70
CA ALA A 139 -36.40 -0.74 -10.29
C ALA A 139 -37.52 -0.28 -9.36
N LYS A 140 -37.41 -0.64 -8.07
CA LYS A 140 -38.37 -0.26 -7.03
C LYS A 140 -38.37 1.24 -6.71
N ASN A 141 -37.22 1.90 -6.87
CA ASN A 141 -37.04 3.33 -6.62
C ASN A 141 -35.86 3.89 -7.44
N ALA A 142 -35.68 5.21 -7.43
CA ALA A 142 -34.60 5.88 -8.16
C ALA A 142 -33.21 5.40 -7.74
N TYR A 143 -33.00 5.17 -6.43
CA TYR A 143 -31.71 4.73 -5.89
C TYR A 143 -31.31 3.36 -6.43
N ILE A 144 -32.22 2.38 -6.45
CA ILE A 144 -31.95 1.03 -7.00
C ILE A 144 -31.79 1.07 -8.52
N ARG A 145 -32.52 1.93 -9.23
CA ARG A 145 -32.29 2.16 -10.68
C ARG A 145 -30.86 2.63 -10.94
N ASP A 146 -30.39 3.58 -10.15
CA ASP A 146 -29.04 4.15 -10.31
C ASP A 146 -27.97 3.13 -9.87
N GLN A 147 -28.26 2.29 -8.86
CA GLN A 147 -27.42 1.13 -8.56
C GLN A 147 -27.28 0.18 -9.76
N TRP A 148 -28.38 -0.15 -10.46
CA TRP A 148 -28.34 -0.96 -11.68
C TRP A 148 -27.54 -0.28 -12.80
N LEU A 149 -27.79 1.01 -13.04
CA LEU A 149 -27.07 1.80 -14.05
C LEU A 149 -25.56 1.67 -13.85
N HIS A 150 -25.08 2.02 -12.65
CA HIS A 150 -23.66 2.06 -12.37
C HIS A 150 -23.05 0.65 -12.34
N SER A 151 -23.75 -0.34 -11.79
CA SER A 151 -23.26 -1.74 -11.76
C SER A 151 -23.08 -2.32 -13.17
N ILE A 152 -24.03 -2.08 -14.07
CA ILE A 152 -23.94 -2.55 -15.47
C ILE A 152 -22.84 -1.79 -16.21
N GLN A 153 -22.73 -0.47 -16.04
CA GLN A 153 -21.66 0.33 -16.64
C GLN A 153 -20.27 -0.15 -16.17
N TRP A 154 -20.12 -0.43 -14.88
CA TRP A 154 -18.89 -0.94 -14.29
C TRP A 154 -18.51 -2.32 -14.84
N LYS A 155 -19.44 -3.27 -14.83
CA LYS A 155 -19.21 -4.62 -15.37
C LYS A 155 -18.86 -4.61 -16.86
N ARG A 156 -19.56 -3.79 -17.65
CA ARG A 156 -19.23 -3.57 -19.07
C ARG A 156 -17.84 -2.96 -19.25
N HIS A 157 -17.46 -2.00 -18.41
CA HIS A 157 -16.13 -1.38 -18.46
C HIS A 157 -15.03 -2.40 -18.14
N ILE A 158 -15.17 -3.15 -17.05
CA ILE A 158 -14.25 -4.24 -16.67
C ILE A 158 -14.06 -5.21 -17.83
N PHE A 159 -15.15 -5.75 -18.37
CA PHE A 159 -15.11 -6.73 -19.47
C PHE A 159 -14.34 -6.18 -20.69
N ARG A 160 -14.57 -4.91 -21.03
CA ARG A 160 -13.86 -4.26 -22.13
C ARG A 160 -12.38 -4.08 -21.82
N SER A 161 -12.05 -3.57 -20.63
CA SER A 161 -10.67 -3.29 -20.22
C SER A 161 -9.85 -4.58 -20.17
N GLU A 162 -10.41 -5.65 -19.61
CA GLU A 162 -9.75 -6.98 -19.58
C GLU A 162 -9.41 -7.48 -20.99
N ARG A 163 -10.38 -7.40 -21.91
CA ARG A 163 -10.15 -7.81 -23.31
C ARG A 163 -9.12 -6.94 -24.02
N LEU A 164 -9.13 -5.63 -23.80
CA LEU A 164 -8.16 -4.73 -24.43
C LEU A 164 -6.76 -4.97 -23.89
N LEU A 165 -6.62 -5.12 -22.58
CA LEU A 165 -5.34 -5.32 -21.91
C LEU A 165 -4.71 -6.67 -22.27
N LYS A 166 -5.46 -7.77 -22.26
CA LYS A 166 -4.96 -9.11 -22.67
C LYS A 166 -4.47 -9.16 -24.13
N ASN A 167 -5.00 -8.29 -24.99
CA ASN A 167 -4.62 -8.21 -26.40
C ASN A 167 -3.65 -7.04 -26.69
N ALA A 168 -3.28 -6.24 -25.70
CA ALA A 168 -2.38 -5.11 -25.90
C ALA A 168 -0.96 -5.64 -26.16
N ARG A 169 -0.44 -5.36 -27.37
CA ARG A 169 0.94 -5.70 -27.77
C ARG A 169 1.89 -4.51 -27.77
N ARG A 170 1.35 -3.31 -27.54
CA ARG A 170 2.11 -2.05 -27.56
C ARG A 170 2.09 -1.44 -26.15
N PRO A 171 3.26 -1.11 -25.56
CA PRO A 171 3.34 -0.48 -24.25
C PRO A 171 2.46 0.77 -24.11
N GLU A 172 2.44 1.64 -25.13
CA GLU A 172 1.65 2.89 -25.08
C GLU A 172 0.15 2.61 -24.89
N ILE A 173 -0.36 1.55 -25.54
CA ILE A 173 -1.76 1.16 -25.46
C ILE A 173 -2.02 0.51 -24.10
N LEU A 174 -1.14 -0.39 -23.65
CA LEU A 174 -1.24 -1.05 -22.35
C LEU A 174 -1.35 -0.02 -21.23
N VAL A 175 -0.41 0.92 -21.17
CA VAL A 175 -0.37 1.98 -20.14
C VAL A 175 -1.60 2.88 -20.20
N LYS A 176 -2.06 3.24 -21.41
CA LYS A 176 -3.26 4.05 -21.59
C LYS A 176 -4.52 3.34 -21.04
N GLU A 177 -4.68 2.05 -21.34
CA GLU A 177 -5.84 1.28 -20.87
C GLU A 177 -5.75 1.00 -19.36
N ILE A 178 -4.56 0.78 -18.79
CA ILE A 178 -4.36 0.70 -17.33
C ILE A 178 -4.80 1.99 -16.65
N LYS A 179 -4.33 3.15 -17.14
CA LYS A 179 -4.77 4.46 -16.61
C LYS A 179 -6.27 4.63 -16.71
N SER A 180 -6.88 4.30 -17.86
CA SER A 180 -8.33 4.39 -18.01
C SER A 180 -9.09 3.51 -17.04
N LEU A 181 -8.61 2.29 -16.77
CA LEU A 181 -9.22 1.38 -15.81
C LEU A 181 -9.17 1.95 -14.38
N ILE A 182 -8.01 2.48 -13.99
CA ILE A 182 -7.82 3.06 -12.65
C ILE A 182 -8.66 4.33 -12.50
N ASP A 183 -8.66 5.22 -13.50
CA ASP A 183 -9.46 6.45 -13.48
C ASP A 183 -10.94 6.15 -13.26
N VAL A 184 -11.51 5.17 -13.99
CA VAL A 184 -12.91 4.75 -13.81
C VAL A 184 -13.16 4.17 -12.42
N SER A 185 -12.19 3.42 -11.88
CA SER A 185 -12.25 2.86 -10.51
C SER A 185 -12.27 3.93 -9.43
N LEU A 186 -11.63 5.07 -9.67
CA LEU A 186 -11.54 6.18 -8.72
C LEU A 186 -12.77 7.10 -8.77
N VAL A 187 -13.39 7.27 -9.94
CA VAL A 187 -14.53 8.20 -10.13
C VAL A 187 -15.90 7.53 -10.09
N THR A 188 -15.96 6.19 -10.16
CA THR A 188 -17.24 5.46 -10.10
C THR A 188 -17.97 5.72 -8.78
N PRO A 189 -19.30 5.88 -8.78
CA PRO A 189 -20.07 6.05 -7.55
C PRO A 189 -20.30 4.72 -6.80
N ILE A 190 -19.75 3.61 -7.31
CA ILE A 190 -19.84 2.29 -6.69
C ILE A 190 -18.91 2.20 -5.47
N GLN A 191 -19.45 1.71 -4.36
CA GLN A 191 -18.71 1.41 -3.14
C GLN A 191 -18.64 -0.10 -2.93
N ASP A 192 -17.62 -0.71 -3.49
CA ASP A 192 -17.31 -2.11 -3.29
C ASP A 192 -15.80 -2.31 -3.25
N ALA A 193 -15.30 -3.20 -2.40
CA ALA A 193 -13.86 -3.46 -2.31
C ALA A 193 -13.30 -3.99 -3.63
N SER A 194 -14.09 -4.74 -4.40
CA SER A 194 -13.73 -5.25 -5.71
C SER A 194 -13.40 -4.16 -6.72
N VAL A 195 -13.97 -2.95 -6.57
CA VAL A 195 -13.70 -1.80 -7.46
C VAL A 195 -12.23 -1.41 -7.43
N TYR A 196 -11.59 -1.50 -6.25
CA TYR A 196 -10.18 -1.14 -6.07
C TYR A 196 -9.27 -2.36 -6.17
N ARG A 197 -9.77 -3.56 -5.84
CA ARG A 197 -9.01 -4.82 -5.91
C ARG A 197 -8.82 -5.29 -7.35
N PHE A 198 -9.87 -5.25 -8.16
CA PHE A 198 -9.87 -5.79 -9.52
C PHE A 198 -8.78 -5.18 -10.43
N PRO A 199 -8.58 -3.85 -10.48
CA PRO A 199 -7.50 -3.27 -11.29
C PRO A 199 -6.12 -3.74 -10.85
N LEU A 200 -5.90 -3.91 -9.55
CA LEU A 200 -4.62 -4.40 -9.03
C LEU A 200 -4.38 -5.84 -9.47
N ASP A 201 -5.38 -6.71 -9.35
CA ASP A 201 -5.28 -8.11 -9.76
C ASP A 201 -5.05 -8.24 -11.28
N LEU A 202 -5.80 -7.49 -12.10
CA LEU A 202 -5.60 -7.50 -13.55
C LEU A 202 -4.24 -6.95 -13.97
N VAL A 203 -3.75 -5.88 -13.35
CA VAL A 203 -2.40 -5.36 -13.63
C VAL A 203 -1.33 -6.35 -13.17
N SER A 204 -1.56 -7.10 -12.09
CA SER A 204 -0.65 -8.15 -11.62
C SER A 204 -0.43 -9.22 -12.68
N ASP A 205 -1.52 -9.75 -13.23
CA ASP A 205 -1.47 -10.76 -14.30
C ASP A 205 -0.71 -10.22 -15.53
N LEU A 206 -0.97 -8.96 -15.91
CA LEU A 206 -0.31 -8.33 -17.05
C LEU A 206 1.18 -8.13 -16.83
N LEU A 207 1.60 -7.71 -15.64
CA LEU A 207 3.01 -7.50 -15.34
C LEU A 207 3.80 -8.81 -15.41
N GLN A 208 3.22 -9.94 -14.98
CA GLN A 208 3.86 -11.25 -15.15
C GLN A 208 4.08 -11.63 -16.62
N GLU A 209 3.11 -11.32 -17.49
CA GLU A 209 3.18 -11.70 -18.91
C GLU A 209 4.05 -10.76 -19.77
N ASN A 210 4.26 -9.52 -19.33
CA ASN A 210 4.75 -8.43 -20.19
C ASN A 210 6.02 -7.72 -19.67
N ASP A 211 6.65 -8.20 -18.59
CA ASP A 211 7.78 -7.52 -17.94
C ASP A 211 8.97 -7.25 -18.88
N GLU A 212 9.26 -8.14 -19.82
CA GLU A 212 10.47 -8.07 -20.67
C GLU A 212 10.50 -6.94 -21.71
N PHE A 213 9.34 -6.40 -22.13
CA PHE A 213 9.29 -5.35 -23.18
C PHE A 213 8.91 -3.97 -22.66
N LEU A 214 8.65 -3.81 -21.36
CA LEU A 214 8.35 -2.52 -20.76
C LEU A 214 9.64 -1.72 -20.56
N SER A 215 9.77 -0.59 -21.26
CA SER A 215 10.84 0.36 -20.97
C SER A 215 10.66 0.98 -19.58
N LYS A 216 11.76 1.47 -18.99
CA LYS A 216 11.75 2.16 -17.69
C LYS A 216 10.70 3.28 -17.61
N GLU A 217 10.55 4.07 -18.67
CA GLU A 217 9.55 5.16 -18.73
C GLU A 217 8.11 4.64 -18.57
N PHE A 218 7.79 3.52 -19.22
CA PHE A 218 6.48 2.90 -19.09
C PHE A 218 6.28 2.27 -17.70
N GLN A 219 7.33 1.68 -17.13
CA GLN A 219 7.28 1.13 -15.78
C GLN A 219 6.96 2.22 -14.74
N GLU A 220 7.70 3.33 -14.78
CA GLU A 220 7.44 4.51 -13.93
C GLU A 220 6.02 5.05 -14.11
N THR A 221 5.54 5.08 -15.34
CA THR A 221 4.18 5.52 -15.65
C THR A 221 3.11 4.60 -15.06
N ILE A 222 3.34 3.27 -15.06
CA ILE A 222 2.45 2.30 -14.42
C ILE A 222 2.47 2.47 -12.90
N ILE A 223 3.66 2.65 -12.30
CA ILE A 223 3.80 2.91 -10.85
C ILE A 223 2.97 4.12 -10.44
N ILE A 224 3.12 5.25 -11.15
CA ILE A 224 2.35 6.48 -10.90
C ILE A 224 0.84 6.23 -11.02
N ALA A 225 0.41 5.46 -12.02
CA ALA A 225 -0.99 5.14 -12.23
C ALA A 225 -1.58 4.30 -11.08
N LEU A 226 -0.80 3.39 -10.49
CA LEU A 226 -1.25 2.51 -9.40
C LEU A 226 -1.36 3.22 -8.04
N THR A 227 -0.59 4.27 -7.81
CA THR A 227 -0.51 4.98 -6.51
C THR A 227 -1.86 5.23 -5.84
N PRO A 228 -2.89 5.81 -6.52
CA PRO A 228 -4.15 6.14 -5.86
C PRO A 228 -4.90 4.92 -5.31
N LEU A 229 -4.71 3.73 -5.90
CA LEU A 229 -5.32 2.49 -5.41
C LEU A 229 -4.59 1.97 -4.17
N LEU A 230 -3.27 2.17 -4.12
CA LEU A 230 -2.40 1.71 -3.03
C LEU A 230 -2.49 2.61 -1.77
N GLU A 231 -3.05 3.82 -1.91
CA GLU A 231 -3.42 4.65 -0.76
C GLU A 231 -4.46 4.01 0.17
N LYS A 232 -5.16 2.96 -0.29
CA LYS A 232 -6.18 2.25 0.50
C LYS A 232 -6.03 0.73 0.51
N ASN A 233 -5.21 0.17 -0.38
CA ASN A 233 -5.05 -1.27 -0.55
C ASN A 233 -3.58 -1.67 -0.45
N HIS A 234 -3.32 -2.93 -0.10
CA HIS A 234 -1.98 -3.49 -0.24
C HIS A 234 -1.70 -3.87 -1.70
N PRO A 235 -0.45 -3.71 -2.18
CA PRO A 235 -0.04 -4.29 -3.45
C PRO A 235 -0.17 -5.82 -3.41
N THR A 236 -0.41 -6.41 -4.57
CA THR A 236 -0.32 -7.87 -4.78
C THR A 236 1.13 -8.34 -4.72
N GLN A 237 1.35 -9.65 -4.71
CA GLN A 237 2.71 -10.21 -4.73
C GLN A 237 3.48 -9.84 -6.00
N GLU A 238 2.80 -9.81 -7.14
CA GLU A 238 3.34 -9.46 -8.46
C GLU A 238 3.70 -7.98 -8.55
N ILE A 239 2.83 -7.11 -8.01
CA ILE A 239 3.12 -5.68 -7.92
C ILE A 239 4.29 -5.45 -6.97
N CYS A 240 4.41 -6.22 -5.89
CA CYS A 240 5.59 -6.16 -5.02
C CYS A 240 6.87 -6.54 -5.77
N ASP A 241 6.88 -7.61 -6.56
CA ASP A 241 8.05 -7.99 -7.36
C ASP A 241 8.42 -6.88 -8.36
N PHE A 242 7.41 -6.34 -9.04
CA PHE A 242 7.57 -5.23 -9.98
C PHE A 242 8.17 -3.99 -9.32
N PHE A 243 7.71 -3.61 -8.13
CA PHE A 243 8.27 -2.50 -7.38
C PHE A 243 9.67 -2.80 -6.84
N SER A 244 9.93 -4.04 -6.43
CA SER A 244 11.25 -4.51 -5.98
C SER A 244 12.29 -4.33 -7.09
N LYS A 245 11.94 -4.75 -8.32
CA LYS A 245 12.77 -4.57 -9.50
C LYS A 245 13.06 -3.10 -9.78
N HIS A 246 12.05 -2.23 -9.70
CA HIS A 246 12.25 -0.78 -9.86
C HIS A 246 13.18 -0.18 -8.79
N CYS A 247 13.05 -0.61 -7.53
CA CYS A 247 13.95 -0.20 -6.44
C CYS A 247 15.41 -0.61 -6.73
N LYS A 248 15.63 -1.82 -7.25
CA LYS A 248 16.97 -2.33 -7.59
C LYS A 248 17.57 -1.64 -8.82
N ASP A 249 16.78 -1.50 -9.89
CA ASP A 249 17.25 -0.96 -11.17
C ASP A 249 17.36 0.57 -11.15
N SER A 250 16.60 1.24 -10.28
CA SER A 250 16.50 2.70 -10.22
C SER A 250 16.36 3.24 -8.79
N PRO A 251 17.32 2.93 -7.89
CA PRO A 251 17.20 3.23 -6.46
C PRO A 251 17.08 4.73 -6.17
N ARG A 252 17.66 5.59 -7.02
CA ARG A 252 17.61 7.06 -6.90
C ARG A 252 16.42 7.71 -7.61
N SER A 253 15.45 6.93 -8.10
CA SER A 253 14.22 7.48 -8.69
C SER A 253 13.41 8.21 -7.63
N THR A 254 12.86 9.39 -7.97
CA THR A 254 12.02 10.17 -7.05
C THR A 254 10.78 9.40 -6.60
N LEU A 255 10.32 8.44 -7.41
CA LEU A 255 9.18 7.58 -7.10
C LEU A 255 9.40 6.73 -5.85
N VAL A 256 10.65 6.34 -5.56
CA VAL A 256 10.98 5.55 -4.37
C VAL A 256 10.54 6.31 -3.12
N ILE A 257 10.97 7.56 -2.97
CA ILE A 257 10.66 8.35 -1.78
C ILE A 257 9.20 8.82 -1.82
N GLU A 258 8.72 9.34 -2.95
CA GLU A 258 7.41 10.00 -3.03
C GLU A 258 6.24 9.02 -3.02
N LEU A 259 6.36 7.87 -3.70
CA LEU A 259 5.25 6.95 -3.92
C LEU A 259 5.34 5.68 -3.10
N PHE A 260 6.55 5.12 -2.89
CA PHE A 260 6.67 3.86 -2.14
C PHE A 260 6.63 4.05 -0.63
N THR A 261 7.06 5.20 -0.10
CA THR A 261 7.04 5.46 1.35
C THR A 261 5.65 5.26 1.97
N PRO A 262 4.54 5.85 1.44
CA PRO A 262 3.20 5.61 1.97
C PRO A 262 2.76 4.14 1.86
N VAL A 263 3.17 3.43 0.80
CA VAL A 263 2.85 2.02 0.58
C VAL A 263 3.55 1.14 1.61
N VAL A 264 4.84 1.37 1.84
CA VAL A 264 5.66 0.66 2.83
C VAL A 264 5.17 0.93 4.25
N HIS A 265 4.83 2.18 4.57
CA HIS A 265 4.21 2.52 5.85
C HIS A 265 2.91 1.74 6.07
N ARG A 266 2.05 1.64 5.04
CA ARG A 266 0.83 0.85 5.11
C ARG A 266 1.12 -0.63 5.31
N ILE A 267 2.06 -1.21 4.56
CA ILE A 267 2.46 -2.63 4.69
C ILE A 267 2.89 -2.92 6.13
N LEU A 268 3.79 -2.10 6.68
CA LEU A 268 4.34 -2.28 8.03
C LEU A 268 3.29 -2.08 9.14
N LYS A 269 2.29 -1.21 8.93
CA LYS A 269 1.22 -0.94 9.91
C LYS A 269 0.06 -1.94 9.83
N HIS A 270 -0.40 -2.27 8.63
CA HIS A 270 -1.70 -2.93 8.44
C HIS A 270 -1.61 -4.39 8.01
N ASN A 271 -0.41 -4.91 7.66
CA ASN A 271 -0.28 -6.32 7.34
C ASN A 271 -0.14 -7.17 8.61
N THR A 272 -1.15 -8.00 8.89
CA THR A 272 -1.19 -8.86 10.07
C THR A 272 -0.40 -10.16 9.92
N ASP A 273 -0.20 -10.60 8.69
CA ASP A 273 0.41 -11.89 8.30
C ASP A 273 1.71 -11.66 7.51
N PHE A 274 2.45 -10.59 7.84
CA PHE A 274 3.60 -10.12 7.06
C PHE A 274 4.62 -11.21 6.72
N GLY A 275 4.89 -12.14 7.65
CA GLY A 275 5.79 -13.28 7.42
C GLY A 275 5.33 -14.29 6.36
N LYS A 276 4.03 -14.34 6.01
CA LYS A 276 3.48 -15.24 4.99
C LYS A 276 3.61 -14.71 3.56
N TYR A 277 4.04 -13.46 3.38
CA TYR A 277 4.08 -12.78 2.09
C TYR A 277 5.52 -12.42 1.69
N PRO A 278 6.31 -13.39 1.20
CA PRO A 278 7.75 -13.23 0.98
C PRO A 278 8.09 -12.11 0.00
N ARG A 279 7.33 -11.94 -1.09
CA ARG A 279 7.59 -10.89 -2.09
C ARG A 279 7.26 -9.50 -1.56
N MET A 280 6.27 -9.40 -0.68
CA MET A 280 5.98 -8.13 0.01
C MET A 280 7.09 -7.75 0.99
N ARG A 281 7.63 -8.72 1.73
CA ARG A 281 8.78 -8.49 2.59
C ARG A 281 10.02 -8.11 1.77
N TYR A 282 10.26 -8.81 0.66
CA TYR A 282 11.34 -8.51 -0.27
C TYR A 282 11.21 -7.09 -0.86
N PHE A 283 10.01 -6.66 -1.24
CA PHE A 283 9.77 -5.28 -1.65
C PHE A 283 10.17 -4.26 -0.57
N VAL A 284 9.82 -4.50 0.70
CA VAL A 284 10.25 -3.61 1.78
C VAL A 284 11.77 -3.61 1.94
N GLN A 285 12.44 -4.75 1.74
CA GLN A 285 13.91 -4.85 1.77
C GLN A 285 14.54 -4.02 0.65
N GLU A 286 14.10 -4.20 -0.60
CA GLU A 286 14.63 -3.47 -1.76
C GLU A 286 14.34 -1.98 -1.67
N TYR A 287 13.18 -1.59 -1.13
CA TYR A 287 12.87 -0.19 -0.83
C TYR A 287 13.86 0.40 0.19
N ILE A 288 14.17 -0.31 1.28
CA ILE A 288 15.16 0.14 2.27
C ILE A 288 16.55 0.27 1.65
N GLN A 289 16.97 -0.67 0.80
CA GLN A 289 18.25 -0.54 0.08
C GLN A 289 18.25 0.64 -0.89
N ALA A 290 17.14 0.89 -1.59
CA ALA A 290 17.00 2.07 -2.43
C ALA A 290 17.09 3.38 -1.63
N LEU A 291 16.57 3.41 -0.39
CA LEU A 291 16.78 4.54 0.53
C LEU A 291 18.25 4.66 0.97
N ASN A 292 18.92 3.54 1.22
CA ASN A 292 20.34 3.53 1.58
C ASN A 292 21.27 4.00 0.44
N CYS A 293 20.81 3.92 -0.81
CA CYS A 293 21.52 4.42 -1.99
C CYS A 293 21.36 5.94 -2.23
N GLN A 294 20.51 6.62 -1.44
CA GLN A 294 20.34 8.07 -1.51
C GLN A 294 21.58 8.80 -0.96
N ASN A 295 21.70 10.09 -1.23
CA ASN A 295 22.89 10.87 -0.85
C ASN A 295 23.20 10.85 0.66
N ASP A 296 22.17 10.83 1.50
CA ASP A 296 22.30 10.77 2.97
C ASP A 296 22.37 9.33 3.52
N GLY A 297 22.29 8.33 2.63
CA GLY A 297 22.39 6.90 2.89
C GLY A 297 21.67 6.44 4.16
N LEU A 298 22.45 5.90 5.09
CA LEU A 298 21.96 5.34 6.35
C LEU A 298 21.09 6.32 7.16
N LYS A 299 21.36 7.64 7.09
CA LYS A 299 20.55 8.64 7.81
C LYS A 299 19.11 8.68 7.31
N VAL A 300 18.88 8.39 6.03
CA VAL A 300 17.52 8.30 5.45
C VAL A 300 16.80 7.09 6.02
N VAL A 301 17.50 5.96 6.14
CA VAL A 301 16.95 4.72 6.72
C VAL A 301 16.64 4.89 8.21
N THR A 302 17.54 5.52 8.98
CA THR A 302 17.29 5.88 10.38
C THR A 302 16.08 6.81 10.51
N SER A 303 15.95 7.79 9.60
CA SER A 303 14.81 8.71 9.57
C SER A 303 13.49 7.99 9.26
N LEU A 304 13.50 6.96 8.42
CA LEU A 304 12.35 6.10 8.17
C LEU A 304 11.90 5.42 9.47
N VAL A 305 12.81 4.73 10.18
CA VAL A 305 12.49 4.05 11.46
C VAL A 305 11.93 5.06 12.49
N LYS A 306 12.56 6.23 12.62
CA LYS A 306 12.10 7.31 13.50
C LYS A 306 10.71 7.84 13.10
N SER A 307 10.42 7.98 11.82
CA SER A 307 9.10 8.40 11.34
C SER A 307 8.01 7.36 11.66
N MET A 308 8.38 6.09 11.67
CA MET A 308 7.50 4.96 12.02
C MET A 308 7.24 4.88 13.53
N HIS A 309 8.15 5.41 14.36
CA HIS A 309 7.99 5.59 15.81
C HIS A 309 7.30 6.91 16.22
N GLY A 310 7.02 7.83 15.28
CA GLY A 310 6.53 9.17 15.64
C GLY A 310 5.08 9.27 16.16
N PRO A 311 4.68 10.41 16.78
CA PRO A 311 3.30 10.70 17.16
C PRO A 311 2.31 10.63 16.00
N GLY A 312 2.75 11.05 14.80
CA GLY A 312 1.98 10.93 13.56
C GLY A 312 1.78 9.50 13.07
N SER A 313 2.47 8.52 13.68
CA SER A 313 2.35 7.09 13.39
C SER A 313 1.49 6.32 14.38
N THR A 314 0.81 7.00 15.32
CA THR A 314 0.05 6.38 16.42
C THR A 314 0.90 5.33 17.15
N CYS A 315 2.13 5.72 17.49
CA CYS A 315 3.13 4.87 18.11
C CYS A 315 2.89 4.69 19.63
N PRO A 316 3.23 3.53 20.24
CA PRO A 316 3.69 2.29 19.62
C PRO A 316 2.59 1.59 18.83
N HIS A 317 2.77 1.51 17.51
CA HIS A 317 1.86 0.76 16.66
C HIS A 317 2.25 -0.72 16.76
N PRO A 318 1.35 -1.62 17.21
CA PRO A 318 1.70 -2.97 17.66
C PRO A 318 2.29 -3.87 16.55
N ARG A 319 2.18 -3.47 15.29
CA ARG A 319 2.68 -4.21 14.12
C ARG A 319 3.99 -3.69 13.56
N VAL A 320 4.33 -2.43 13.81
CA VAL A 320 5.45 -1.77 13.13
C VAL A 320 6.78 -2.41 13.52
N LEU A 321 7.06 -2.50 14.84
CA LEU A 321 8.28 -3.10 15.33
C LEU A 321 8.43 -4.58 14.92
N PRO A 322 7.44 -5.48 15.16
CA PRO A 322 7.55 -6.86 14.69
C PRO A 322 7.80 -7.00 13.19
N ASN A 323 7.14 -6.17 12.37
CA ASN A 323 7.31 -6.22 10.92
C ASN A 323 8.70 -5.70 10.50
N LEU A 324 9.20 -4.61 11.10
CA LEU A 324 10.56 -4.10 10.85
C LEU A 324 11.63 -5.15 11.24
N VAL A 325 11.49 -5.77 12.41
CA VAL A 325 12.40 -6.84 12.84
C VAL A 325 12.34 -8.01 11.84
N ALA A 326 11.15 -8.43 11.40
CA ALA A 326 11.02 -9.49 10.40
C ALA A 326 11.67 -9.14 9.04
N VAL A 327 11.67 -7.87 8.64
CA VAL A 327 12.41 -7.38 7.46
C VAL A 327 13.92 -7.52 7.68
N CYS A 328 14.44 -6.99 8.79
CA CYS A 328 15.87 -7.01 9.10
C CYS A 328 16.40 -8.44 9.22
N LEU A 329 15.70 -9.32 9.94
CA LEU A 329 16.08 -10.73 10.09
C LEU A 329 16.19 -11.41 8.74
N ALA A 330 15.13 -11.33 7.93
CA ALA A 330 15.14 -11.95 6.61
C ALA A 330 16.25 -11.39 5.70
N ALA A 331 16.56 -10.10 5.81
CA ALA A 331 17.60 -9.49 4.99
C ALA A 331 19.00 -9.91 5.42
N ILE A 332 19.26 -9.99 6.73
CA ILE A 332 20.53 -10.46 7.29
C ILE A 332 20.75 -11.93 6.93
N TYR A 333 19.73 -12.79 7.03
CA TYR A 333 19.82 -14.17 6.53
C TYR A 333 20.21 -14.21 5.05
N ASN A 334 19.52 -13.43 4.21
CA ASN A 334 19.83 -13.38 2.78
C ASN A 334 21.27 -12.91 2.51
N CYS A 335 21.78 -11.92 3.25
CA CYS A 335 23.18 -11.50 3.12
C CYS A 335 24.16 -12.65 3.34
N TYR A 336 23.98 -13.44 4.41
CA TYR A 336 24.91 -14.55 4.70
C TYR A 336 24.74 -15.73 3.75
N GLU A 337 23.52 -16.01 3.28
CA GLU A 337 23.29 -17.00 2.22
C GLU A 337 23.93 -16.57 0.88
N GLU A 338 23.84 -15.30 0.49
CA GLU A 338 24.50 -14.74 -0.70
C GLU A 338 26.03 -14.88 -0.63
N ARG A 339 26.63 -14.53 0.51
CA ARG A 339 28.08 -14.68 0.74
C ARG A 339 28.52 -16.15 0.69
N LYS A 340 27.73 -17.05 1.28
CA LYS A 340 27.99 -18.49 1.26
C LYS A 340 27.94 -19.07 -0.15
N HIS A 341 26.90 -18.76 -0.92
CA HIS A 341 26.80 -19.21 -2.31
C HIS A 341 27.98 -18.71 -3.16
N SER A 342 28.35 -17.44 -3.00
CA SER A 342 29.51 -16.85 -3.69
C SER A 342 30.83 -17.56 -3.35
N SER A 343 30.98 -18.04 -2.11
CA SER A 343 32.17 -18.80 -1.69
C SER A 343 32.20 -20.26 -2.17
N MET A 344 31.04 -20.89 -2.38
CA MET A 344 30.94 -22.31 -2.76
C MET A 344 31.07 -22.55 -4.26
N GLU A 345 30.69 -21.58 -5.10
CA GLU A 345 30.63 -21.78 -6.55
C GLU A 345 31.98 -21.72 -7.28
N ASN A 346 33.12 -21.49 -6.60
CA ASN A 346 34.45 -21.36 -7.24
C ASN A 346 34.45 -20.42 -8.47
N VAL A 347 33.53 -19.47 -8.52
CA VAL A 347 33.58 -18.37 -9.48
C VAL A 347 34.79 -17.54 -9.06
N ASN A 348 35.65 -17.19 -10.03
CA ASN A 348 36.84 -16.38 -9.80
C ASN A 348 36.53 -15.26 -8.79
N SER A 349 37.41 -15.06 -7.81
CA SER A 349 37.29 -14.17 -6.64
C SER A 349 37.02 -12.68 -6.93
N ASP A 350 36.73 -12.32 -8.18
CA ASP A 350 36.58 -10.95 -8.67
C ASP A 350 35.12 -10.47 -8.76
N ASP A 351 34.11 -11.33 -8.51
CA ASP A 351 32.68 -10.97 -8.69
C ASP A 351 31.89 -10.76 -7.38
N PHE A 352 32.45 -11.11 -6.21
CA PHE A 352 31.80 -10.82 -4.94
C PHE A 352 32.15 -9.40 -4.48
N ASP A 353 31.20 -8.48 -4.59
CA ASP A 353 31.36 -7.12 -4.07
C ASP A 353 31.20 -7.12 -2.53
N GLN A 354 32.33 -7.34 -1.84
CA GLN A 354 32.42 -7.29 -0.38
C GLN A 354 31.91 -5.95 0.18
N VAL A 355 32.15 -4.84 -0.52
CA VAL A 355 31.76 -3.50 -0.04
C VAL A 355 30.25 -3.34 -0.12
N GLU A 356 29.62 -3.78 -1.21
CA GLU A 356 28.16 -3.80 -1.35
C GLU A 356 27.51 -4.69 -0.28
N TRP A 357 28.07 -5.89 -0.06
CA TRP A 357 27.59 -6.81 0.96
C TRP A 357 27.65 -6.21 2.38
N GLU A 358 28.78 -5.59 2.74
CA GLU A 358 28.94 -4.92 4.04
C GLU A 358 27.94 -3.77 4.19
N ASN A 359 27.77 -2.95 3.17
CA ASN A 359 26.81 -1.84 3.18
C ASN A 359 25.37 -2.33 3.39
N LYS A 360 24.98 -3.43 2.73
CA LYS A 360 23.66 -4.05 2.89
C LYS A 360 23.48 -4.59 4.31
N LEU A 361 24.46 -5.31 4.85
CA LEU A 361 24.43 -5.83 6.22
C LEU A 361 24.31 -4.70 7.25
N LEU A 362 25.18 -3.69 7.16
CA LEU A 362 25.22 -2.56 8.08
C LEU A 362 23.93 -1.74 8.06
N CYS A 363 23.27 -1.65 6.90
CA CYS A 363 21.97 -1.00 6.79
C CYS A 363 20.93 -1.61 7.74
N TYR A 364 20.76 -2.94 7.72
CA TYR A 364 19.75 -3.60 8.54
C TYR A 364 20.15 -3.74 10.02
N VAL A 365 21.44 -3.86 10.33
CA VAL A 365 21.92 -3.84 11.72
C VAL A 365 21.70 -2.45 12.34
N SER A 366 21.98 -1.37 11.61
CA SER A 366 21.70 0.00 12.04
C SER A 366 20.21 0.29 12.25
N MET A 367 19.33 -0.37 11.49
CA MET A 367 17.89 -0.31 11.78
C MET A 367 17.57 -0.92 13.14
N MET A 368 18.19 -2.06 13.53
CA MET A 368 18.02 -2.64 14.85
C MET A 368 18.59 -1.75 15.96
N GLU A 369 19.74 -1.13 15.71
CA GLU A 369 20.33 -0.10 16.56
C GLU A 369 19.32 1.05 16.79
N THR A 370 18.76 1.61 15.72
CA THR A 370 17.75 2.68 15.79
C THR A 370 16.49 2.22 16.54
N MET A 371 16.01 1.01 16.29
CA MET A 371 14.83 0.46 17.00
C MET A 371 15.06 0.32 18.50
N SER A 372 16.30 0.06 18.93
CA SER A 372 16.67 -0.08 20.35
C SER A 372 16.79 1.25 21.10
N GLU A 373 16.84 2.39 20.39
CA GLU A 373 16.85 3.72 21.02
C GLU A 373 15.55 3.99 21.81
N PHE A 374 14.43 3.40 21.40
CA PHE A 374 13.11 3.69 21.96
C PHE A 374 12.75 2.79 23.16
N ASP A 375 12.58 3.41 24.34
CA ASP A 375 12.26 2.70 25.61
C ASP A 375 11.07 1.73 25.46
N ASP A 376 9.99 2.17 24.82
CA ASP A 376 8.75 1.42 24.64
C ASP A 376 8.85 0.27 23.61
N TRP A 377 9.91 0.23 22.80
CA TRP A 377 10.19 -0.87 21.88
C TRP A 377 11.17 -1.89 22.43
N ARG A 378 12.08 -1.51 23.35
CA ARG A 378 13.18 -2.39 23.80
C ARG A 378 12.73 -3.75 24.30
N TYR A 379 11.67 -3.80 25.12
CA TYR A 379 11.15 -5.07 25.63
C TYR A 379 10.71 -6.02 24.52
N ILE A 380 9.93 -5.50 23.57
CA ILE A 380 9.40 -6.29 22.46
C ILE A 380 10.55 -6.64 21.49
N LEU A 381 11.47 -5.71 21.22
CA LEU A 381 12.64 -5.93 20.38
C LEU A 381 13.51 -7.06 20.95
N GLY A 382 13.89 -6.98 22.23
CA GLY A 382 14.65 -8.02 22.90
C GLY A 382 13.94 -9.37 22.85
N SER A 383 12.63 -9.39 23.09
CA SER A 383 11.82 -10.61 23.00
C SER A 383 11.80 -11.21 21.58
N LEU A 384 11.77 -10.38 20.54
CA LEU A 384 11.83 -10.81 19.13
C LEU A 384 13.22 -11.29 18.71
N LEU A 385 14.26 -10.91 19.45
CA LEU A 385 15.64 -11.37 19.29
C LEU A 385 15.95 -12.59 20.17
N GLN A 386 14.91 -13.26 20.68
CA GLN A 386 15.01 -14.53 21.41
C GLN A 386 14.23 -15.65 20.69
N PRO A 387 14.84 -16.85 20.48
CA PRO A 387 16.26 -17.13 20.67
C PRO A 387 17.08 -16.28 19.70
N ILE A 388 18.41 -16.24 19.82
CA ILE A 388 19.26 -15.51 18.87
C ILE A 388 18.86 -15.92 17.44
N PRO A 389 18.20 -15.03 16.66
CA PRO A 389 17.48 -15.45 15.46
C PRO A 389 18.35 -15.29 14.21
N PHE A 390 19.66 -15.48 14.34
CA PHE A 390 20.63 -15.22 13.28
C PHE A 390 21.35 -16.51 12.89
N PRO A 391 21.83 -16.63 11.64
CA PRO A 391 22.61 -17.80 11.22
C PRO A 391 23.94 -17.86 11.98
N ASP A 392 24.48 -19.08 12.16
CA ASP A 392 25.76 -19.29 12.86
C ASP A 392 26.91 -18.50 12.22
N ASP A 393 26.90 -18.36 10.89
CA ASP A 393 27.89 -17.57 10.13
C ASP A 393 27.85 -16.08 10.51
N ALA A 394 26.67 -15.53 10.84
CA ALA A 394 26.56 -14.16 11.33
C ALA A 394 27.09 -14.03 12.75
N ILE A 395 26.79 -15.02 13.60
CA ILE A 395 27.25 -15.06 14.99
C ILE A 395 28.78 -15.19 15.06
N ALA A 396 29.39 -15.84 14.07
CA ALA A 396 30.85 -15.97 13.95
C ALA A 396 31.53 -14.76 13.27
N ASP A 397 30.78 -13.83 12.69
CA ASP A 397 31.33 -12.66 11.99
C ASP A 397 31.51 -11.47 12.93
N SER A 398 32.77 -11.06 13.12
CA SER A 398 33.14 -9.91 13.95
C SER A 398 32.46 -8.61 13.54
N LEU A 399 32.22 -8.38 12.24
CA LEU A 399 31.56 -7.15 11.79
C LEU A 399 30.12 -7.12 12.30
N PHE A 400 29.40 -8.24 12.19
CA PHE A 400 28.03 -8.33 12.67
C PHE A 400 27.98 -8.24 14.20
N THR A 401 28.78 -9.03 14.91
CA THR A 401 28.73 -9.06 16.38
C THR A 401 29.15 -7.73 16.99
N SER A 402 30.19 -7.08 16.47
CA SER A 402 30.64 -5.77 16.95
C SER A 402 29.57 -4.69 16.75
N ARG A 403 28.86 -4.72 15.61
CA ARG A 403 27.77 -3.76 15.34
C ARG A 403 26.51 -4.03 16.14
N MET A 404 26.17 -5.28 16.40
CA MET A 404 25.03 -5.65 17.25
C MET A 404 25.22 -5.23 18.72
N LYS A 405 26.46 -4.98 19.16
CA LYS A 405 26.75 -4.53 20.54
C LYS A 405 25.95 -3.31 20.94
N VAL A 406 25.72 -2.36 20.04
CA VAL A 406 24.97 -1.14 20.37
C VAL A 406 23.51 -1.47 20.70
N THR A 407 22.88 -2.34 19.91
CA THR A 407 21.53 -2.84 20.19
C THR A 407 21.48 -3.55 21.55
N ILE A 408 22.44 -4.43 21.83
CA ILE A 408 22.50 -5.17 23.09
C ILE A 408 22.78 -4.24 24.27
N HIS A 409 23.69 -3.28 24.13
CA HIS A 409 23.98 -2.26 25.13
C HIS A 409 22.73 -1.47 25.51
N ASN A 410 21.94 -1.04 24.52
CA ASN A 410 20.69 -0.30 24.76
C ASN A 410 19.65 -1.14 25.52
N VAL A 411 19.55 -2.43 25.21
CA VAL A 411 18.70 -3.38 25.98
C VAL A 411 19.25 -3.59 27.40
N SER A 412 20.57 -3.62 27.57
CA SER A 412 21.25 -3.85 28.86
C SER A 412 21.21 -2.64 29.79
N SER A 413 21.11 -1.44 29.22
CA SER A 413 21.08 -0.18 29.96
C SER A 413 19.66 0.25 30.31
N ASP A 414 18.65 -0.59 30.05
CA ASP A 414 17.26 -0.27 30.32
C ASP A 414 16.98 -0.25 31.83
N GLU A 415 16.06 0.58 32.29
CA GLU A 415 15.75 0.66 33.72
C GLU A 415 14.87 -0.52 34.19
N THR A 416 14.26 -1.28 33.25
CA THR A 416 13.28 -2.31 33.56
C THR A 416 13.86 -3.72 33.53
N CYS A 417 13.70 -4.45 34.63
CA CYS A 417 14.18 -5.85 34.73
C CYS A 417 13.56 -6.78 33.67
N GLY A 418 12.36 -6.47 33.18
CA GLY A 418 11.72 -7.25 32.12
C GLY A 418 12.51 -7.21 30.81
N VAL A 419 13.12 -6.08 30.48
CA VAL A 419 13.97 -5.94 29.28
C VAL A 419 15.26 -6.76 29.44
N HIS A 420 15.90 -6.74 30.60
CA HIS A 420 17.11 -7.53 30.86
C HIS A 420 16.91 -9.04 30.71
N GLN A 421 15.73 -9.55 31.07
CA GLN A 421 15.40 -10.98 30.87
C GLN A 421 15.48 -11.41 29.40
N THR A 422 15.37 -10.46 28.46
CA THR A 422 15.50 -10.74 27.03
C THR A 422 16.94 -11.01 26.56
N LEU A 423 17.94 -10.79 27.43
CA LEU A 423 19.34 -11.09 27.14
C LEU A 423 19.72 -12.54 27.45
N LEU A 424 18.93 -13.19 28.32
CA LEU A 424 19.17 -14.56 28.75
C LEU A 424 18.69 -15.57 27.68
N GLY A 425 18.98 -16.85 27.88
CA GLY A 425 18.37 -17.91 27.08
C GLY A 425 16.89 -18.07 27.40
N ILE A 426 16.06 -18.41 26.41
CA ILE A 426 14.61 -18.66 26.62
C ILE A 426 14.35 -19.80 27.61
N ARG A 427 15.28 -20.76 27.67
CA ARG A 427 15.19 -21.93 28.54
C ARG A 427 16.58 -22.36 28.97
N GLU A 428 16.62 -23.12 30.05
CA GLU A 428 17.84 -23.70 30.59
C GLU A 428 18.63 -24.46 29.51
N GLY A 429 19.95 -24.22 29.45
CA GLY A 429 20.84 -24.84 28.47
C GLY A 429 20.77 -24.27 27.05
N LYS A 430 20.00 -23.20 26.80
CA LYS A 430 20.07 -22.44 25.54
C LYS A 430 20.83 -21.14 25.75
N GLU A 431 21.80 -20.90 24.88
CA GLU A 431 22.55 -19.65 24.87
C GLU A 431 21.65 -18.49 24.42
N GLY A 432 21.91 -17.34 25.02
CA GLY A 432 21.30 -16.05 24.70
C GLY A 432 22.40 -15.01 24.53
N TRP A 433 22.01 -13.75 24.30
CA TRP A 433 22.94 -12.65 24.10
C TRP A 433 23.98 -12.51 25.23
N PHE A 434 23.56 -12.76 26.48
CA PHE A 434 24.45 -12.75 27.64
C PHE A 434 25.60 -13.76 27.53
N HIS A 435 25.32 -14.96 27.01
CA HIS A 435 26.33 -16.01 26.83
C HIS A 435 27.27 -15.67 25.68
N LEU A 436 26.73 -15.05 24.62
CA LEU A 436 27.49 -14.73 23.42
C LEU A 436 28.60 -13.69 23.68
N TYR A 437 28.29 -12.68 24.49
CA TYR A 437 29.19 -11.56 24.81
C TYR A 437 29.94 -11.71 26.14
N CYS A 438 29.82 -12.83 26.84
CA CYS A 438 30.57 -13.06 28.07
C CYS A 438 32.09 -13.12 27.81
N PRO A 439 32.96 -12.83 28.81
CA PRO A 439 34.40 -12.94 28.64
C PRO A 439 34.83 -14.33 28.15
N GLY A 440 35.52 -14.37 27.00
CA GLY A 440 35.88 -15.62 26.31
C GLY A 440 34.82 -16.16 25.34
N GLY A 441 33.65 -15.53 25.27
CA GLY A 441 32.62 -15.79 24.26
C GLY A 441 33.01 -15.24 22.87
N ILE A 442 32.42 -15.81 21.82
CA ILE A 442 32.79 -15.53 20.42
C ILE A 442 32.58 -14.06 20.00
N ALA A 443 31.64 -13.35 20.65
CA ALA A 443 31.34 -11.95 20.33
C ALA A 443 32.00 -10.94 21.28
N CYS A 444 32.79 -11.40 22.26
CA CYS A 444 33.44 -10.55 23.24
C CYS A 444 34.76 -9.98 22.68
N ASP A 445 34.68 -8.84 21.97
CA ASP A 445 35.85 -8.10 21.44
C ASP A 445 36.25 -6.85 22.27
N ASP A 446 35.63 -6.64 23.44
CA ASP A 446 35.76 -5.42 24.27
C ASP A 446 36.24 -5.70 25.71
N ASP A 447 36.98 -6.79 25.92
CA ASP A 447 37.47 -7.22 27.23
C ASP A 447 36.35 -7.37 28.30
N GLY A 448 35.12 -7.66 27.88
CA GLY A 448 33.98 -7.89 28.76
C GLY A 448 33.27 -6.63 29.24
N GLN A 449 33.51 -5.46 28.62
CA GLN A 449 32.84 -4.21 28.99
C GLN A 449 31.32 -4.29 28.84
N LEU A 450 30.81 -4.73 27.69
CA LEU A 450 29.37 -4.90 27.49
C LEU A 450 28.78 -5.92 28.47
N TRP A 451 29.51 -7.01 28.73
CA TRP A 451 29.10 -8.01 29.72
C TRP A 451 28.97 -7.45 31.13
N GLY A 452 29.84 -6.49 31.52
CA GLY A 452 29.71 -5.83 32.82
C GLY A 452 28.51 -4.87 32.93
N VAL A 453 27.94 -4.43 31.79
CA VAL A 453 26.71 -3.63 31.74
C VAL A 453 25.46 -4.51 31.84
N MET A 454 25.51 -5.70 31.22
CA MET A 454 24.45 -6.71 31.29
C MET A 454 24.30 -7.33 32.68
#